data_AF-A0A8H5FMR3-F1
#
_entry.id   AF-A0A8H5FMR3-F1
#
_cell.length_a   1.000
_cell.length_b   1.000
_cell.length_c   1.000
_cell.angle_alpha   90.00
_cell.angle_beta   90.00
_cell.angle_gamma   90.00
#
_symmetry.space_group_name_H-M   'P 1'
#
loop_
_entity.id
_entity.type
_entity.pdbx_description
1 polymer ?
#
loop_
_entity_poly.entity_id
_entity_poly.type
_entity_poly.pdbx_seq_one_letter_code
_entity_poly.pdbx_strand_id
1 'polypeptide(L)'
;MSAEASSSSFITVEQKLATAKQKKETADQAFKLGNVKDALRSYHEALMYLLGLDKNALASMGMAPQPPSSTDAKDGKAKEKTEVDEIVEKIYANMSACHLKNENWKRAVEAADKALAKNENNTKALFRKGKALGELGFYEKAVKVLEDLKTKSPGEAASVDAELARLKAIDDERERAHRKKMKGFLSKDKAKTAFIEEIP
;
A
#
# COMPACT_ATOMS: atom_id res chain seq x y z
N MET A 1 12.14 56.72 0.90
CA MET A 1 11.18 55.81 1.55
C MET A 1 10.98 54.64 0.62
N SER A 2 11.77 53.59 0.81
CA SER A 2 11.74 52.38 -0.01
C SER A 2 10.62 51.49 0.50
N ALA A 3 9.63 51.21 -0.33
CA ALA A 3 8.61 50.20 -0.05
C ALA A 3 9.23 48.82 -0.31
N GLU A 4 9.59 48.12 0.76
CA GLU A 4 9.85 46.68 0.72
C GLU A 4 8.54 45.98 0.36
N ALA A 5 8.38 45.63 -0.91
CA ALA A 5 7.42 44.63 -1.33
C ALA A 5 7.88 43.29 -0.75
N SER A 6 7.36 42.95 0.43
CA SER A 6 7.42 41.60 1.00
C SER A 6 6.68 40.66 0.03
N SER A 7 7.42 40.18 -0.97
CA SER A 7 6.99 39.16 -1.90
C SER A 7 6.86 37.87 -1.11
N SER A 8 5.66 37.62 -0.59
CA SER A 8 5.26 36.31 -0.10
C SER A 8 5.49 35.33 -1.24
N SER A 9 6.57 34.55 -1.13
CA SER A 9 7.04 33.64 -2.16
C SER A 9 6.10 32.44 -2.25
N PHE A 10 5.00 32.62 -2.98
CA PHE A 10 4.15 31.51 -3.40
C PHE A 10 4.99 30.57 -4.27
N ILE A 11 5.38 29.43 -3.73
CA ILE A 11 6.11 28.38 -4.44
C ILE A 11 5.29 28.01 -5.69
N THR A 12 5.90 28.14 -6.88
CA THR A 12 5.21 27.89 -8.15
C THR A 12 4.90 26.41 -8.33
N VAL A 13 3.96 26.08 -9.23
CA VAL A 13 3.57 24.68 -9.50
C VAL A 13 4.76 23.84 -9.97
N GLU A 14 5.57 24.41 -10.87
CA GLU A 14 6.78 23.78 -11.39
C GLU A 14 7.82 23.52 -10.29
N GLN A 15 8.01 24.50 -9.39
CA GLN A 15 8.92 24.35 -8.24
C GLN A 15 8.45 23.23 -7.30
N LYS A 16 7.15 23.18 -6.97
CA LYS A 16 6.58 22.11 -6.13
C LYS A 16 6.76 20.73 -6.78
N LEU A 17 6.56 20.63 -8.09
CA LEU A 17 6.76 19.38 -8.83
C LEU A 17 8.24 18.96 -8.84
N ALA A 18 9.15 19.91 -9.06
CA ALA A 18 10.59 19.66 -9.00
C ALA A 18 11.03 19.22 -7.59
N THR A 19 10.56 19.90 -6.54
CA THR A 19 10.83 19.51 -5.14
C THR A 19 10.29 18.11 -4.84
N ALA A 20 9.08 17.78 -5.30
CA ALA A 20 8.52 16.44 -5.12
C ALA A 20 9.38 15.35 -5.79
N LYS A 21 9.85 15.59 -7.02
CA LYS A 21 10.75 14.67 -7.74
C LYS A 21 12.06 14.48 -6.99
N GLN A 22 12.67 15.57 -6.51
CA GLN A 22 13.88 15.52 -5.71
C GLN A 22 13.68 14.73 -4.42
N LYS A 23 12.60 14.98 -3.68
CA LYS A 23 12.26 14.24 -2.45
C LYS A 23 12.04 12.76 -2.69
N LYS A 24 11.39 12.41 -3.81
CA LYS A 24 11.23 11.02 -4.26
C LYS A 24 12.59 10.36 -4.54
N GLU A 25 13.52 11.08 -5.16
CA GLU A 25 14.87 10.56 -5.42
C GLU A 25 15.68 10.36 -4.13
N THR A 26 15.64 11.33 -3.21
CA THR A 26 16.23 11.18 -1.87
C THR A 26 15.66 9.97 -1.14
N ALA A 27 14.36 9.74 -1.23
CA ALA A 27 13.71 8.57 -0.65
C ALA A 27 14.19 7.26 -1.28
N ASP A 28 14.30 7.20 -2.62
CA ASP A 28 14.82 6.04 -3.34
C ASP A 28 16.27 5.72 -2.93
N GLN A 29 17.10 6.75 -2.72
CA GLN A 29 18.48 6.59 -2.23
C GLN A 29 18.51 6.08 -0.78
N ALA A 30 17.71 6.67 0.12
CA ALA A 30 17.60 6.21 1.51
C ALA A 30 17.12 4.75 1.59
N PHE A 31 16.19 4.35 0.71
CA PHE A 31 15.72 2.97 0.62
C PHE A 31 16.83 2.00 0.19
N LYS A 32 17.66 2.37 -0.80
CA LYS A 32 18.83 1.60 -1.23
C LYS A 32 19.86 1.44 -0.09
N LEU A 33 20.07 2.49 0.71
CA LEU A 33 20.92 2.45 1.90
C LEU A 33 20.32 1.64 3.06
N GLY A 34 19.10 1.12 2.90
CA GLY A 34 18.42 0.33 3.92
C GLY A 34 17.73 1.15 5.01
N ASN A 35 17.81 2.48 4.95
CA ASN A 35 17.14 3.36 5.89
C ASN A 35 15.68 3.59 5.50
N VAL A 36 14.84 2.61 5.84
CA VAL A 36 13.43 2.57 5.46
C VAL A 36 12.62 3.70 6.11
N LYS A 37 12.96 4.11 7.34
CA LYS A 37 12.24 5.16 8.07
C LYS A 37 12.41 6.52 7.41
N ASP A 38 13.64 6.88 7.06
CA ASP A 38 13.91 8.13 6.38
C ASP A 38 13.38 8.12 4.94
N ALA A 39 13.44 6.97 4.25
CA ALA A 39 12.78 6.80 2.95
C ALA A 39 11.28 7.09 3.03
N LEU A 40 10.56 6.51 4.00
CA LEU A 40 9.14 6.77 4.21
C LEU A 40 8.86 8.25 4.51
N ARG A 41 9.69 8.89 5.35
CA ARG A 41 9.56 10.34 5.63
C ARG A 41 9.67 11.15 4.34
N SER A 42 10.70 10.93 3.53
CA SER A 42 10.91 11.66 2.28
C SER A 42 9.82 11.37 1.24
N TYR A 43 9.28 10.14 1.17
CA TYR A 43 8.11 9.84 0.34
C TYR A 43 6.86 10.59 0.78
N HIS A 44 6.60 10.66 2.09
CA HIS A 44 5.48 11.44 2.61
C HIS A 44 5.62 12.94 2.31
N GLU A 45 6.83 13.49 2.44
CA GLU A 45 7.12 14.87 2.05
C GLU A 45 6.84 15.10 0.56
N ALA A 46 7.32 14.19 -0.31
CA ALA A 46 7.04 14.25 -1.75
C ALA A 46 5.53 14.26 -2.03
N LEU A 47 4.76 13.40 -1.35
CA LEU A 47 3.30 13.37 -1.47
C LEU A 47 2.64 14.66 -0.98
N MET A 48 3.16 15.32 0.05
CA MET A 48 2.60 16.61 0.50
C MET A 48 2.72 17.69 -0.58
N TYR A 49 3.85 17.76 -1.28
CA TYR A 49 4.01 18.68 -2.40
C TYR A 49 3.08 18.32 -3.57
N LEU A 50 2.92 17.03 -3.90
CA LEU A 50 2.07 16.58 -5.02
C LEU A 50 0.57 16.68 -4.72
N LEU A 51 0.13 16.30 -3.52
CA LEU A 51 -1.27 16.43 -3.09
C LEU A 51 -1.66 17.89 -2.83
N GLY A 52 -0.68 18.72 -2.42
CA GLY A 52 -0.85 20.18 -2.35
C GLY A 52 -1.03 20.82 -3.73
N LEU A 53 -0.55 20.17 -4.80
CA LEU A 53 -0.81 20.56 -6.20
C LEU A 53 -2.16 20.02 -6.71
N ASP A 54 -2.57 18.83 -6.28
CA ASP A 54 -3.87 18.24 -6.64
C ASP A 54 -5.04 19.08 -6.07
N LYS A 55 -4.85 19.73 -4.91
CA LYS A 55 -5.80 20.72 -4.35
C LYS A 55 -5.83 22.05 -5.09
N ASN A 56 -4.83 22.35 -5.93
CA ASN A 56 -4.79 23.56 -6.74
C ASN A 56 -5.75 23.52 -7.93
N ALA A 57 -6.32 22.37 -8.29
CA ALA A 57 -7.50 22.30 -9.17
C ALA A 57 -8.77 22.82 -8.48
N LEU A 58 -8.84 22.81 -7.14
CA LEU A 58 -10.02 23.25 -6.39
C LEU A 58 -9.97 24.75 -6.01
N ALA A 59 -8.78 25.31 -5.78
CA ALA A 59 -8.64 26.70 -5.36
C ALA A 59 -8.48 27.71 -6.51
N SER A 60 -7.98 27.28 -7.68
CA SER A 60 -7.67 28.19 -8.81
C SER A 60 -8.88 28.60 -9.67
N MET A 61 -10.08 28.07 -9.40
CA MET A 61 -11.35 28.59 -9.97
C MET A 61 -12.20 29.39 -8.95
N GLY A 62 -11.68 29.67 -7.75
CA GLY A 62 -12.22 30.74 -6.90
C GLY A 62 -13.58 30.50 -6.21
N MET A 63 -13.93 29.28 -5.79
CA MET A 63 -15.13 29.07 -4.95
C MET A 63 -14.78 28.34 -3.64
N ALA A 64 -15.19 28.95 -2.53
CA ALA A 64 -15.02 28.64 -1.11
C ALA A 64 -15.10 27.14 -0.67
N PRO A 65 -14.66 26.79 0.56
CA PRO A 65 -14.84 25.44 1.08
C PRO A 65 -16.33 25.12 1.27
N GLN A 66 -16.85 24.16 0.52
CA GLN A 66 -18.13 23.53 0.81
C GLN A 66 -17.88 22.26 1.67
N PRO A 67 -18.74 21.97 2.66
CA PRO A 67 -18.60 20.81 3.53
C PRO A 67 -18.84 19.50 2.73
N PRO A 68 -18.41 18.33 3.25
CA PRO A 68 -18.35 17.11 2.44
C PRO A 68 -19.76 16.58 2.13
N SER A 69 -20.16 16.64 0.86
CA SER A 69 -21.30 15.85 0.37
C SER A 69 -20.83 14.44 0.03
N SER A 70 -21.25 13.50 0.86
CA SER A 70 -21.31 12.08 0.56
C SER A 70 -22.06 11.81 -0.74
N THR A 71 -21.39 11.29 -1.76
CA THR A 71 -22.02 10.44 -2.79
C THR A 71 -20.98 9.52 -3.40
N ASP A 72 -21.15 8.22 -3.14
CA ASP A 72 -20.70 7.14 -4.00
C ASP A 72 -21.10 7.43 -5.45
N ALA A 73 -20.14 7.48 -6.37
CA ALA A 73 -20.42 7.41 -7.80
C ALA A 73 -19.24 6.73 -8.51
N LYS A 74 -19.48 5.47 -8.88
CA LYS A 74 -18.76 4.78 -9.93
C LYS A 74 -19.00 5.53 -11.24
N ASP A 75 -18.05 6.35 -11.68
CA ASP A 75 -18.02 6.83 -13.06
C ASP A 75 -16.64 6.59 -13.65
N GLY A 76 -16.57 5.56 -14.50
CA GLY A 76 -15.40 5.15 -15.25
C GLY A 76 -15.09 6.09 -16.42
N LYS A 77 -14.77 7.36 -16.13
CA LYS A 77 -13.97 8.16 -17.07
C LYS A 77 -12.50 7.93 -16.76
N ALA A 78 -11.77 7.40 -17.74
CA ALA A 78 -10.32 7.37 -17.71
C ALA A 78 -9.83 8.81 -17.50
N LYS A 79 -9.45 9.13 -16.25
CA LYS A 79 -8.72 10.35 -15.94
C LYS A 79 -7.47 10.32 -16.80
N GLU A 80 -7.27 11.36 -17.61
CA GLU A 80 -6.02 11.60 -18.31
C GLU A 80 -4.90 11.49 -17.27
N LYS A 81 -4.01 10.50 -17.43
CA LYS A 81 -2.95 10.24 -16.45
C LYS A 81 -2.03 11.46 -16.45
N THR A 82 -2.11 12.26 -15.41
CA THR A 82 -1.24 13.42 -15.28
C THR A 82 0.17 12.98 -14.89
N GLU A 83 1.18 13.79 -15.20
CA GLU A 83 2.55 13.55 -14.73
C GLU A 83 2.60 13.39 -13.19
N VAL A 84 1.73 14.11 -12.48
CA VAL A 84 1.57 14.01 -11.02
C VAL A 84 1.06 12.61 -10.63
N ASP A 85 0.06 12.08 -11.31
CA ASP A 85 -0.48 10.74 -11.04
C ASP A 85 0.57 9.64 -11.23
N GLU A 86 1.42 9.77 -12.25
CA GLU A 86 2.53 8.82 -12.48
C GLU A 86 3.58 8.88 -11.37
N ILE A 87 3.91 10.07 -10.88
CA ILE A 87 4.88 10.22 -9.78
C ILE A 87 4.27 9.67 -8.48
N VAL A 88 3.01 9.99 -8.20
CA VAL A 88 2.27 9.52 -7.03
C VAL A 88 2.16 8.00 -7.02
N GLU A 89 1.87 7.40 -8.18
CA GLU A 89 1.86 5.94 -8.37
C GLU A 89 3.20 5.31 -7.99
N LYS A 90 4.31 5.83 -8.54
CA LYS A 90 5.67 5.33 -8.23
C LYS A 90 6.00 5.47 -6.75
N ILE A 91 5.63 6.60 -6.13
CA ILE A 91 5.86 6.82 -4.70
C ILE A 91 5.11 5.78 -3.87
N TYR A 92 3.81 5.60 -4.09
CA TYR A 92 3.03 4.62 -3.35
C TYR A 92 3.52 3.19 -3.57
N ALA A 93 3.93 2.84 -4.80
CA ALA A 93 4.55 1.56 -5.09
C ALA A 93 5.84 1.37 -4.26
N ASN A 94 6.71 2.37 -4.16
CA ASN A 94 7.95 2.27 -3.38
C ASN A 94 7.69 2.29 -1.86
N MET A 95 6.70 3.03 -1.39
CA MET A 95 6.25 2.97 0.01
C MET A 95 5.74 1.57 0.39
N SER A 96 5.03 0.88 -0.51
CA SER A 96 4.62 -0.51 -0.25
C SER A 96 5.84 -1.43 -0.06
N ALA A 97 6.93 -1.22 -0.81
CA ALA A 97 8.18 -1.96 -0.62
C ALA A 97 8.84 -1.65 0.73
N CYS A 98 8.82 -0.38 1.15
CA CYS A 98 9.30 0.04 2.46
C CYS A 98 8.52 -0.66 3.58
N HIS A 99 7.19 -0.68 3.50
CA HIS A 99 6.35 -1.33 4.48
C HIS A 99 6.54 -2.85 4.51
N LEU A 100 6.73 -3.51 3.36
CA LEU A 100 7.11 -4.92 3.31
C LEU A 100 8.42 -5.20 4.04
N LYS A 101 9.44 -4.35 3.85
CA LYS A 101 10.75 -4.51 4.50
C LYS A 101 10.68 -4.31 6.03
N ASN A 102 9.70 -3.55 6.51
CA ASN A 102 9.45 -3.33 7.92
C ASN A 102 8.35 -4.25 8.49
N GLU A 103 7.96 -5.30 7.73
CA GLU A 103 6.92 -6.27 8.11
C GLU A 103 5.56 -5.63 8.47
N ASN A 104 5.33 -4.40 8.01
CA ASN A 104 4.09 -3.66 8.20
C ASN A 104 3.10 -4.01 7.09
N TRP A 105 2.66 -5.27 7.08
CA TRP A 105 1.88 -5.86 5.98
C TRP A 105 0.60 -5.08 5.66
N LYS A 106 -0.14 -4.60 6.69
CA LYS A 106 -1.36 -3.81 6.49
C LYS A 106 -1.10 -2.53 5.70
N ARG A 107 -0.07 -1.77 6.11
CA ARG A 107 0.35 -0.53 5.43
C ARG A 107 0.91 -0.81 4.02
N ALA A 108 1.55 -1.96 3.82
CA ALA A 108 2.02 -2.38 2.50
C ALA A 108 0.84 -2.60 1.54
N VAL A 109 -0.23 -3.25 1.98
CA VAL A 109 -1.47 -3.42 1.19
C VAL A 109 -2.09 -2.05 0.88
N GLU A 110 -2.28 -1.19 1.88
CA GLU A 110 -2.85 0.15 1.68
C GLU A 110 -2.05 0.99 0.68
N ALA A 111 -0.72 0.98 0.78
CA ALA A 111 0.15 1.71 -0.14
C ALA A 111 0.09 1.11 -1.55
N ALA A 112 0.06 -0.22 -1.68
CA ALA A 112 -0.07 -0.88 -2.97
C ALA A 112 -1.44 -0.58 -3.61
N ASP A 113 -2.52 -0.57 -2.85
CA ASP A 113 -3.86 -0.22 -3.34
C ASP A 113 -3.91 1.22 -3.85
N LYS A 114 -3.26 2.16 -3.16
CA LYS A 114 -3.15 3.55 -3.64
C LYS A 114 -2.36 3.67 -4.93
N ALA A 115 -1.31 2.86 -5.12
CA ALA A 115 -0.59 2.81 -6.39
C ALA A 115 -1.46 2.23 -7.51
N LEU A 116 -2.20 1.14 -7.23
CA LEU A 116 -3.09 0.49 -8.20
C LEU A 116 -4.29 1.36 -8.58
N ALA A 117 -4.76 2.22 -7.67
CA ALA A 117 -5.79 3.22 -7.97
C ALA A 117 -5.34 4.26 -9.01
N LYS A 118 -4.02 4.48 -9.15
CA LYS A 118 -3.43 5.34 -10.19
C LYS A 118 -3.02 4.56 -11.44
N ASN A 119 -2.55 3.33 -11.24
CA ASN A 119 -2.18 2.42 -12.32
C ASN A 119 -2.46 0.96 -11.95
N GLU A 120 -3.60 0.44 -12.40
CA GLU A 120 -4.06 -0.92 -12.16
C GLU A 120 -3.13 -2.01 -12.73
N ASN A 121 -2.25 -1.64 -13.67
CA ASN A 121 -1.29 -2.51 -14.34
C ASN A 121 0.11 -2.41 -13.75
N ASN A 122 0.29 -1.75 -12.59
CA ASN A 122 1.57 -1.73 -11.91
C ASN A 122 1.90 -3.12 -11.34
N THR A 123 2.75 -3.85 -12.06
CA THR A 123 3.17 -5.21 -11.72
C THR A 123 3.84 -5.29 -10.35
N LYS A 124 4.68 -4.31 -10.01
CA LYS A 124 5.37 -4.24 -8.72
C LYS A 124 4.39 -4.04 -7.57
N ALA A 125 3.38 -3.18 -7.74
CA ALA A 125 2.36 -2.96 -6.72
C ALA A 125 1.47 -4.19 -6.53
N LEU A 126 1.05 -4.86 -7.62
CA LEU A 126 0.29 -6.12 -7.56
C LEU A 126 1.07 -7.20 -6.81
N PHE A 127 2.34 -7.42 -7.17
CA PHE A 127 3.19 -8.43 -6.52
C PHE A 127 3.33 -8.15 -5.02
N ARG A 128 3.62 -6.89 -4.66
CA ARG A 128 3.80 -6.46 -3.27
C ARG A 128 2.51 -6.59 -2.46
N LYS A 129 1.35 -6.27 -3.05
CA LYS A 129 0.03 -6.47 -2.45
C LYS A 129 -0.24 -7.95 -2.18
N GLY A 130 -0.02 -8.81 -3.17
CA GLY A 130 -0.20 -10.26 -3.04
C GLY A 130 0.65 -10.83 -1.90
N LYS A 131 1.94 -10.49 -1.88
CA LYS A 131 2.85 -10.88 -0.81
C LYS A 131 2.36 -10.43 0.58
N ALA A 132 2.00 -9.16 0.73
CA ALA A 132 1.53 -8.63 2.02
C ALA A 132 0.22 -9.27 2.49
N LEU A 133 -0.73 -9.56 1.57
CA LEU A 133 -1.97 -10.26 1.90
C LEU A 133 -1.71 -11.68 2.40
N GLY A 134 -0.76 -12.39 1.79
CA GLY A 134 -0.38 -13.74 2.21
C GLY A 134 0.21 -13.76 3.62
N GLU A 135 1.12 -12.82 3.93
CA GLU A 135 1.69 -12.70 5.27
C GLU A 135 0.62 -12.37 6.33
N LEU A 136 -0.41 -11.59 5.98
CA LEU A 136 -1.57 -11.33 6.84
C LEU A 136 -2.49 -12.54 7.06
N GLY A 137 -2.33 -13.61 6.27
CA GLY A 137 -3.19 -14.80 6.32
C GLY A 137 -4.43 -14.72 5.43
N PHE A 138 -4.50 -13.73 4.56
CA PHE A 138 -5.52 -13.67 3.52
C PHE A 138 -5.04 -14.43 2.26
N TYR A 139 -4.71 -15.72 2.42
CA TYR A 139 -4.10 -16.54 1.38
C TYR A 139 -4.90 -16.53 0.08
N GLU A 140 -6.21 -16.78 0.15
CA GLU A 140 -7.09 -16.81 -1.03
C GLU A 140 -7.11 -15.48 -1.79
N LYS A 141 -7.03 -14.35 -1.07
CA LYS A 141 -6.95 -13.02 -1.69
C LYS A 141 -5.58 -12.78 -2.31
N ALA A 142 -4.52 -13.25 -1.66
CA ALA A 142 -3.16 -13.17 -2.18
C ALA A 142 -3.03 -13.93 -3.51
N VAL A 143 -3.54 -15.16 -3.57
CA VAL A 143 -3.55 -16.00 -4.78
C VAL A 143 -4.25 -15.28 -5.93
N LYS A 144 -5.45 -14.76 -5.71
CA LYS A 144 -6.21 -14.03 -6.75
C LYS A 144 -5.43 -12.84 -7.33
N VAL A 145 -4.77 -12.05 -6.48
CA VAL A 145 -3.99 -10.89 -6.92
C VAL A 145 -2.74 -11.32 -7.70
N LEU A 146 -2.07 -12.38 -7.27
CA LEU A 146 -0.87 -12.89 -7.91
C LEU A 146 -1.17 -13.60 -9.25
N GLU A 147 -2.28 -14.31 -9.36
CA GLU A 147 -2.75 -14.90 -10.64
C GLU A 147 -3.17 -13.82 -11.65
N ASP A 148 -3.83 -12.74 -11.20
CA ASP A 148 -4.11 -11.57 -12.05
C ASP A 148 -2.80 -10.94 -12.58
N LEU A 149 -1.79 -10.79 -11.71
CA LEU A 149 -0.47 -10.34 -12.12
C LEU A 149 0.17 -11.27 -13.16
N LYS A 150 0.10 -12.59 -12.96
CA LYS A 150 0.63 -13.59 -13.89
C LYS A 150 -0.03 -13.49 -15.26
N THR A 151 -1.34 -13.23 -15.29
CA THR A 151 -2.10 -13.02 -16.52
C THR A 151 -1.70 -11.73 -17.24
N LYS A 152 -1.50 -10.64 -16.49
CA LYS A 152 -1.11 -9.33 -17.02
C LYS A 152 0.35 -9.26 -17.46
N SER A 153 1.23 -10.01 -16.82
CA SER A 153 2.68 -9.96 -17.07
C SER A 153 3.30 -11.35 -16.93
N PRO A 154 3.24 -12.16 -17.99
CA PRO A 154 3.80 -13.52 -17.99
C PRO A 154 5.29 -13.57 -17.67
N GLY A 155 6.04 -12.49 -17.88
CA GLY A 155 7.47 -12.40 -17.51
C GLY A 155 7.72 -12.50 -16.00
N GLU A 156 6.75 -12.12 -15.17
CA GLU A 156 6.83 -12.22 -13.70
C GLU A 156 6.28 -13.56 -13.19
N ALA A 157 5.83 -14.46 -14.07
CA ALA A 157 5.20 -15.73 -13.68
C ALA A 157 6.09 -16.59 -12.78
N ALA A 158 7.39 -16.67 -13.08
CA ALA A 158 8.33 -17.45 -12.26
C ALA A 158 8.46 -16.91 -10.83
N SER A 159 8.54 -15.58 -10.68
CA SER A 159 8.57 -14.90 -9.37
C SER A 159 7.26 -15.11 -8.60
N VAL A 160 6.14 -15.03 -9.31
CA VAL A 160 4.79 -15.25 -8.76
C VAL A 160 4.63 -16.69 -8.28
N ASP A 161 4.99 -17.68 -9.09
CA ASP A 161 4.86 -19.10 -8.75
C ASP A 161 5.71 -19.47 -7.53
N ALA A 162 6.92 -18.91 -7.44
CA ALA A 162 7.78 -19.07 -6.27
C ALA A 162 7.15 -18.48 -4.99
N GLU A 163 6.55 -17.29 -5.06
CA GLU A 163 5.89 -16.69 -3.90
C GLU A 163 4.59 -17.43 -3.55
N LEU A 164 3.81 -17.89 -4.52
CA LEU A 164 2.61 -18.71 -4.30
C LEU A 164 2.94 -20.02 -3.57
N ALA A 165 4.01 -20.70 -3.99
CA ALA A 165 4.49 -21.91 -3.34
C ALA A 165 4.90 -21.65 -1.88
N ARG A 166 5.61 -20.54 -1.63
CA ARG A 166 5.98 -20.11 -0.28
C ARG A 166 4.75 -19.81 0.57
N LEU A 167 3.80 -19.03 0.05
CA LEU A 167 2.57 -18.66 0.77
C LEU A 167 1.72 -19.88 1.10
N LYS A 168 1.65 -20.86 0.19
CA LYS A 168 0.96 -22.14 0.44
C LYS A 168 1.59 -22.90 1.61
N ALA A 169 2.92 -22.97 1.67
CA ALA A 169 3.60 -23.63 2.77
C ALA A 169 3.30 -22.96 4.13
N ILE A 170 3.27 -21.62 4.16
CA ILE A 170 2.91 -20.84 5.35
C ILE A 170 1.46 -21.11 5.76
N ASP A 171 0.54 -21.14 4.79
CA ASP A 171 -0.89 -21.39 5.03
C ASP A 171 -1.15 -22.81 5.56
N ASP A 172 -0.56 -23.82 4.93
CA ASP A 172 -0.63 -25.21 5.38
C ASP A 172 -0.09 -25.38 6.81
N GLU A 173 0.98 -24.65 7.16
CA GLU A 173 1.53 -24.66 8.52
C GLU A 173 0.56 -24.03 9.53
N ARG A 174 -0.05 -22.88 9.18
CA ARG A 174 -1.08 -22.23 10.00
C ARG A 174 -2.29 -23.12 10.21
N GLU A 175 -2.76 -23.79 9.16
CA GLU A 175 -3.86 -24.75 9.26
C GLU A 175 -3.50 -25.95 10.13
N ARG A 176 -2.30 -26.53 9.96
CA ARG A 176 -1.82 -27.63 10.80
C ARG A 176 -1.73 -27.22 12.26
N ALA A 177 -1.20 -26.03 12.56
CA ALA A 177 -1.12 -25.50 13.91
C ALA A 177 -2.51 -25.27 14.51
N HIS A 178 -3.44 -24.69 13.73
CA HIS A 178 -4.83 -24.49 14.15
C HIS A 178 -5.52 -25.83 14.45
N ARG A 179 -5.40 -26.81 13.55
CA ARG A 179 -5.97 -28.16 13.73
C ARG A 179 -5.43 -28.87 14.97
N LYS A 180 -4.12 -28.75 15.25
CA LYS A 180 -3.50 -29.30 16.47
C LYS A 180 -4.07 -28.65 17.73
N LYS A 181 -4.20 -27.31 17.75
CA LYS A 181 -4.80 -26.57 18.87
C LYS A 181 -6.26 -26.97 19.12
N MET A 182 -7.05 -27.09 18.06
CA MET A 182 -8.46 -27.53 18.13
C MET A 182 -8.59 -28.94 18.71
N LYS A 183 -7.76 -29.89 18.25
CA LYS A 183 -7.74 -31.25 18.81
C LYS A 183 -7.37 -31.27 20.30
N GLY A 184 -6.39 -30.46 20.71
CA GLY A 184 -5.98 -30.34 22.11
C GLY A 184 -7.08 -29.76 23.01
N PHE A 185 -7.78 -28.73 22.53
CA PHE A 185 -8.92 -28.13 23.23
C PHE A 185 -10.06 -29.14 23.43
N LEU A 186 -10.49 -29.82 22.35
CA LEU A 186 -11.56 -30.83 22.40
C LEU A 186 -11.21 -32.02 23.30
N SER A 187 -9.95 -32.45 23.31
CA SER A 187 -9.49 -33.52 24.21
C SER A 187 -9.54 -33.10 25.68
N LYS A 188 -9.15 -31.85 25.98
CA LYS A 188 -9.16 -31.30 27.34
C LYS A 188 -10.58 -31.12 27.87
N ASP A 189 -11.52 -30.73 27.02
CA ASP A 189 -12.93 -30.60 27.41
C ASP A 189 -13.55 -31.97 27.68
N LYS A 190 -13.29 -32.99 26.84
CA LYS A 190 -13.72 -34.37 27.11
C LYS A 190 -13.17 -34.89 28.44
N ALA A 191 -11.89 -34.63 28.73
CA ALA A 191 -11.28 -35.05 30.00
C ALA A 191 -11.90 -34.34 31.21
N LYS A 192 -12.27 -33.06 31.08
CA LYS A 192 -12.96 -32.32 32.15
C LYS A 192 -14.40 -32.78 32.36
N THR A 193 -15.15 -33.05 31.29
CA THR A 193 -16.52 -33.56 31.41
C THR A 193 -16.54 -34.93 32.07
N ALA A 194 -15.63 -35.82 31.67
CA ALA A 194 -15.47 -37.13 32.32
C ALA A 194 -15.11 -37.00 33.81
N PHE A 195 -14.26 -36.03 34.17
CA PHE A 195 -13.88 -35.80 35.58
C PHE A 195 -15.01 -35.24 36.45
N ILE A 196 -16.03 -34.59 35.85
CA ILE A 196 -17.19 -34.06 36.60
C ILE A 196 -18.27 -35.14 36.76
N GLU A 197 -18.45 -36.03 35.77
CA GLU A 197 -19.39 -37.16 35.86
C GLU A 197 -18.95 -38.26 36.84
N GLU A 198 -17.66 -38.32 37.21
CA GLU A 198 -17.11 -39.31 38.16
C GLU A 198 -17.11 -38.85 39.63
N ILE A 199 -17.63 -37.66 39.98
CA ILE A 199 -17.74 -37.20 41.37
C ILE A 199 -19.15 -37.55 41.90
N PRO A 200 -19.27 -38.42 42.92
CA PRO A 200 -20.56 -38.88 43.47
C PRO A 200 -21.32 -37.80 44.27
#